data_AF-K0Q6D0-F1
#
_entry.id   AF-K0Q6D0-F1
#
_cell.length_a   1.000
_cell.length_b   1.000
_cell.length_c   1.000
_cell.angle_alpha   90.00
_cell.angle_beta   90.00
_cell.angle_gamma   90.00
#
_symmetry.space_group_name_H-M   'P 1'
#
loop_
_entity.id
_entity.type
_entity.pdbx_description
1 polymer ?
#
loop_
_entity_poly.entity_id
_entity_poly.type
_entity_poly.pdbx_seq_one_letter_code
_entity_poly.pdbx_strand_id
1 'polypeptide(L)'
;MRKHLAIIITAAAMLSGCQTAEDGLTTNSTPTTVTGPAASAIAGDLASRLAEQIGPAGTTTIKMEKDSTEFATALEAALKGWGYTVITDGKAGKDVKPVELAYSIDGIDGQVLARLSTPSIALGRAYTATAAGAVPASPLSIMQRN
;
A
#
# COMPACT_ATOMS: atom_id res chain seq x y z
N MET A 1 54.58 42.99 -5.83
CA MET A 1 53.46 42.74 -4.90
C MET A 1 52.22 42.37 -5.70
N ARG A 2 51.50 41.33 -5.26
CA ARG A 2 50.10 41.03 -5.60
C ARG A 2 49.81 40.43 -6.99
N LYS A 3 50.60 39.44 -7.40
CA LYS A 3 50.22 38.41 -8.41
C LYS A 3 49.18 37.39 -7.88
N HIS A 4 48.36 37.79 -6.90
CA HIS A 4 47.34 36.93 -6.28
C HIS A 4 45.95 37.56 -6.25
N LEU A 5 45.76 38.71 -6.89
CA LEU A 5 44.47 39.38 -6.96
C LEU A 5 43.75 39.06 -8.28
N ALA A 6 43.75 37.78 -8.69
CA ALA A 6 43.18 37.36 -9.97
C ALA A 6 42.12 36.24 -9.87
N ILE A 7 41.76 35.76 -8.66
CA ILE A 7 40.97 34.51 -8.56
C ILE A 7 39.86 34.58 -7.48
N ILE A 8 39.32 35.75 -7.12
CA ILE A 8 38.22 35.80 -6.10
C ILE A 8 37.06 36.75 -6.47
N ILE A 9 36.95 37.22 -7.73
CA ILE A 9 35.81 38.09 -8.12
C ILE A 9 35.26 37.70 -9.50
N THR A 10 34.88 36.44 -9.66
CA THR A 10 33.95 36.03 -10.72
C THR A 10 33.13 34.83 -10.23
N ALA A 11 32.66 34.94 -8.99
CA ALA A 11 31.52 34.21 -8.51
C ALA A 11 30.28 34.99 -8.95
N ALA A 12 29.43 34.34 -9.74
CA ALA A 12 28.00 34.59 -9.96
C ALA A 12 27.63 34.65 -11.45
N ALA A 13 26.55 33.93 -11.77
CA ALA A 13 25.81 33.88 -13.03
C ALA A 13 26.54 33.09 -14.14
N MET A 14 26.09 31.93 -14.61
CA MET A 14 24.70 31.48 -14.79
C MET A 14 24.66 29.95 -14.79
N LEU A 15 24.28 29.33 -13.66
CA LEU A 15 23.67 28.01 -13.72
C LEU A 15 22.19 28.24 -14.00
N SER A 16 21.78 28.11 -15.27
CA SER A 16 20.37 28.03 -15.63
C SER A 16 19.84 26.70 -15.12
N GLY A 17 19.35 26.69 -13.87
CA GLY A 17 18.53 25.61 -13.36
C GLY A 17 17.15 25.70 -14.01
N CYS A 18 16.60 24.56 -14.43
CA CYS A 18 15.20 24.47 -14.77
C CYS A 18 14.42 24.65 -13.45
N GLN A 19 13.87 25.85 -13.23
CA GLN A 19 12.94 26.08 -12.14
C GLN A 19 11.63 25.43 -12.56
N THR A 20 11.42 24.18 -12.16
CA THR A 20 10.06 23.62 -12.14
C THR A 20 9.25 24.55 -11.24
N ALA A 21 8.19 25.14 -11.80
CA ALA A 21 7.29 25.97 -11.04
C ALA A 21 6.78 25.15 -9.86
N GLU A 22 7.16 25.58 -8.66
CA GLU A 22 6.49 25.19 -7.43
C GLU A 22 5.14 25.91 -7.46
N ASP A 23 4.19 25.36 -8.23
CA ASP A 23 2.80 25.65 -7.97
C ASP A 23 2.55 25.18 -6.55
N GLY A 24 2.27 26.12 -5.66
CA GLY A 24 2.26 25.91 -4.23
C GLY A 24 1.36 24.73 -3.90
N LEU A 25 1.97 23.57 -3.63
CA LEU A 25 1.27 22.45 -3.03
C LEU A 25 0.85 22.95 -1.66
N THR A 26 -0.42 23.33 -1.56
CA THR A 26 -1.14 23.22 -0.31
C THR A 26 -1.06 21.74 0.07
N THR A 27 -0.03 21.35 0.81
CA THR A 27 0.04 20.09 1.53
C THR A 27 -0.93 20.19 2.71
N ASN A 28 -2.21 20.36 2.38
CA ASN A 28 -3.25 19.90 3.26
C ASN A 28 -3.34 18.39 3.01
N SER A 29 -2.31 17.67 3.47
CA SER A 29 -2.33 16.23 3.61
C SER A 29 -3.34 15.93 4.70
N THR A 30 -4.63 16.07 4.39
CA THR A 30 -5.66 15.38 5.14
C THR A 30 -5.20 13.93 5.19
N PRO A 31 -5.12 13.31 6.38
CA PRO A 31 -4.93 11.88 6.46
C PRO A 31 -5.91 11.27 5.47
N THR A 32 -5.41 10.55 4.46
CA THR A 32 -6.29 9.87 3.51
C THR A 32 -6.96 8.74 4.28
N THR A 33 -8.00 9.07 5.03
CA THR A 33 -8.90 8.10 5.62
C THR A 33 -9.47 7.35 4.44
N VAL A 34 -9.07 6.08 4.31
CA VAL A 34 -9.56 5.21 3.24
C VAL A 34 -11.04 4.99 3.50
N THR A 35 -11.87 5.67 2.70
CA THR A 35 -13.33 5.59 2.77
C THR A 35 -13.82 4.22 2.32
N GLY A 36 -15.00 3.79 2.77
CA GLY A 36 -15.61 2.50 2.42
C GLY A 36 -15.50 2.07 0.95
N PRO A 37 -15.81 2.92 -0.05
CA PRO A 37 -15.64 2.58 -1.46
C PRO A 37 -14.17 2.31 -1.84
N ALA A 38 -13.24 3.16 -1.39
CA ALA A 38 -11.81 2.98 -1.64
C ALA A 38 -11.27 1.72 -0.93
N ALA A 39 -11.66 1.51 0.32
CA ALA A 39 -11.32 0.31 1.10
C ALA A 39 -11.75 -0.96 0.37
N SER A 40 -12.99 -0.99 -0.12
CA SER A 40 -13.55 -2.13 -0.87
C SER A 40 -12.81 -2.41 -2.17
N ALA A 41 -12.50 -1.37 -2.95
CA ALA A 41 -11.77 -1.51 -4.20
C ALA A 41 -10.34 -2.03 -3.97
N ILE A 42 -9.63 -1.48 -2.98
CA ILE A 42 -8.25 -1.90 -2.64
C ILE A 42 -8.24 -3.33 -2.11
N ALA A 43 -9.16 -3.65 -1.19
CA ALA A 43 -9.30 -5.00 -0.62
C ALA A 43 -9.58 -6.04 -1.71
N GLY A 44 -10.47 -5.73 -2.66
CA GLY A 44 -10.80 -6.59 -3.79
C GLY A 44 -9.61 -6.90 -4.69
N ASP A 45 -8.84 -5.89 -5.11
CA ASP A 45 -7.62 -6.12 -5.92
C ASP A 45 -6.60 -6.92 -5.11
N LEU A 46 -6.24 -6.51 -3.90
CA LEU A 46 -5.19 -7.23 -3.16
C LEU A 46 -5.59 -8.66 -2.80
N ALA A 47 -6.86 -8.93 -2.49
CA ALA A 47 -7.34 -10.29 -2.26
C ALA A 47 -7.24 -11.16 -3.52
N SER A 48 -7.53 -10.60 -4.70
CA SER A 48 -7.35 -11.34 -5.97
C SER A 48 -5.89 -11.64 -6.23
N ARG A 49 -5.00 -10.67 -5.99
CA ARG A 49 -3.55 -10.85 -6.13
C ARG A 49 -3.01 -11.86 -5.14
N LEU A 50 -3.48 -11.84 -3.89
CA LEU A 50 -3.10 -12.85 -2.92
C LEU A 50 -3.53 -14.25 -3.39
N ALA A 51 -4.75 -14.37 -3.91
CA ALA A 51 -5.27 -15.65 -4.39
C ALA A 51 -4.50 -16.25 -5.57
N GLU A 52 -4.00 -15.40 -6.46
CA GLU A 52 -3.10 -15.81 -7.53
C GLU A 52 -1.77 -16.39 -7.01
N GLN A 53 -1.36 -16.06 -5.78
CA GLN A 53 -0.05 -16.41 -5.24
C GLN A 53 -0.06 -17.58 -4.25
N ILE A 54 -1.06 -17.68 -3.37
CA ILE A 54 -1.06 -18.67 -2.27
C ILE A 54 -1.91 -19.91 -2.56
N GLY A 55 -2.45 -20.04 -3.78
CA GLY A 55 -3.14 -21.24 -4.24
C GLY A 55 -4.66 -21.24 -3.99
N PRO A 56 -5.33 -22.38 -4.25
CA PRO A 56 -6.80 -22.46 -4.28
C PRO A 56 -7.43 -22.11 -2.93
N ALA A 57 -8.42 -21.20 -2.96
CA ALA A 57 -9.03 -20.67 -1.75
C ALA A 57 -9.78 -21.72 -0.90
N GLY A 58 -10.32 -22.77 -1.52
CA GLY A 58 -11.16 -23.77 -0.85
C GLY A 58 -10.47 -24.64 0.20
N THR A 59 -9.14 -24.68 0.25
CA THR A 59 -8.37 -25.45 1.25
C THR A 59 -7.61 -24.58 2.23
N THR A 60 -7.57 -23.27 1.98
CA THR A 60 -6.70 -22.35 2.74
C THR A 60 -7.55 -21.60 3.74
N THR A 61 -7.18 -21.72 5.02
CA THR A 61 -7.72 -20.87 6.08
C THR A 61 -6.77 -19.70 6.29
N ILE A 62 -7.29 -18.48 6.19
CA ILE A 62 -6.56 -17.25 6.48
C ILE A 62 -6.94 -16.78 7.87
N LYS A 63 -5.96 -16.38 8.65
CA LYS A 63 -6.18 -15.69 9.92
C LYS A 63 -5.63 -14.28 9.82
N MET A 64 -6.42 -13.29 10.22
CA MET A 64 -6.00 -11.90 10.24
C MET A 64 -6.45 -11.24 11.54
N GLU A 65 -5.80 -10.15 11.93
CA GLU A 65 -6.19 -9.42 13.13
C GLU A 65 -7.61 -8.87 12.99
N LYS A 66 -8.38 -8.95 14.07
CA LYS A 66 -9.66 -8.26 14.13
C LYS A 66 -9.42 -6.77 14.32
N ASP A 67 -9.95 -6.01 13.39
CA ASP A 67 -9.98 -4.57 13.41
C ASP A 67 -11.34 -4.11 12.85
N SER A 68 -11.85 -3.00 13.37
CA SER A 68 -13.09 -2.37 12.94
C SER A 68 -12.89 -1.30 11.86
N THR A 69 -11.70 -1.16 11.28
CA THR A 69 -11.49 -0.29 10.12
C THR A 69 -12.31 -0.74 8.91
N GLU A 70 -12.69 0.22 8.06
CA GLU A 70 -13.40 -0.06 6.81
C GLU A 70 -12.58 -0.99 5.91
N PHE A 71 -11.25 -0.85 5.90
CA PHE A 71 -10.37 -1.74 5.16
C PHE A 71 -10.34 -3.16 5.70
N ALA A 72 -10.24 -3.35 7.02
CA ALA A 72 -10.24 -4.69 7.62
C ALA A 72 -11.52 -5.47 7.28
N THR A 73 -12.66 -4.80 7.42
CA THR A 73 -13.98 -5.37 7.11
C THR A 73 -14.09 -5.72 5.62
N ALA A 74 -13.64 -4.80 4.75
CA ALA A 74 -13.64 -5.03 3.31
C ALA A 74 -12.69 -6.17 2.89
N LEU A 75 -11.51 -6.27 3.52
CA LEU A 75 -10.53 -7.31 3.25
C LEU A 75 -11.04 -8.69 3.68
N GLU A 76 -11.65 -8.79 4.86
CA GLU A 76 -12.31 -10.03 5.30
C GLU A 76 -13.38 -10.47 4.30
N ALA A 77 -14.24 -9.54 3.86
CA ALA A 77 -15.29 -9.83 2.89
C ALA A 77 -14.72 -10.25 1.52
N ALA A 78 -13.67 -9.56 1.04
CA ALA A 78 -13.04 -9.86 -0.24
C ALA A 78 -12.37 -11.25 -0.24
N LEU A 79 -11.66 -11.59 0.84
CA LEU A 79 -11.03 -12.91 1.00
C LEU A 79 -12.09 -14.03 1.05
N LYS A 80 -13.20 -13.83 1.77
CA LYS A 80 -14.34 -14.77 1.76
C LYS A 80 -14.96 -14.87 0.37
N GLY A 81 -15.09 -13.75 -0.35
CA GLY A 81 -15.58 -13.73 -1.74
C GLY A 81 -14.69 -14.50 -2.72
N TRP A 82 -13.38 -14.54 -2.47
CA TRP A 82 -12.43 -15.39 -3.20
C TRP A 82 -12.49 -16.88 -2.80
N GLY A 83 -13.26 -17.23 -1.76
CA GLY A 83 -13.49 -18.60 -1.31
C GLY A 83 -12.66 -19.02 -0.10
N TYR A 84 -11.94 -18.11 0.54
CA TYR A 84 -11.15 -18.44 1.74
C TYR A 84 -12.03 -18.57 2.97
N THR A 85 -11.65 -19.48 3.87
CA THR A 85 -12.12 -19.42 5.25
C THR A 85 -11.31 -18.37 5.99
N VAL A 86 -11.95 -17.35 6.56
CA VAL A 86 -11.26 -16.26 7.28
C VAL A 86 -11.60 -16.32 8.77
N ILE A 87 -10.55 -16.27 9.60
CA ILE A 87 -10.64 -16.21 11.06
C ILE A 87 -10.13 -14.84 11.51
N THR A 88 -11.02 -14.00 12.03
CA THR A 88 -10.66 -12.72 12.69
C THR A 88 -10.75 -12.81 14.21
N ASP A 89 -11.59 -13.71 14.71
CA ASP A 89 -11.81 -13.95 16.14
C ASP A 89 -11.44 -15.39 16.51
N GLY A 90 -10.60 -15.53 17.53
CA GLY A 90 -10.34 -16.82 18.19
C GLY A 90 -9.19 -17.64 17.59
N LYS A 91 -9.19 -18.94 17.93
CA LYS A 91 -8.17 -19.90 17.53
C LYS A 91 -8.74 -20.79 16.44
N ALA A 92 -7.91 -21.15 15.47
CA ALA A 92 -8.26 -22.20 14.53
C ALA A 92 -8.48 -23.53 15.26
N GLY A 93 -9.24 -24.43 14.64
CA GLY A 93 -9.38 -25.81 15.12
C GLY A 93 -8.01 -26.47 15.28
N LYS A 94 -7.89 -27.45 16.17
CA LYS A 94 -6.60 -28.06 16.56
C LYS A 94 -5.79 -28.61 15.38
N ASP A 95 -6.45 -29.00 14.30
CA ASP A 95 -5.83 -29.60 13.10
C ASP A 95 -5.75 -28.64 11.90
N VAL A 96 -6.17 -27.37 12.06
CA VAL A 96 -6.08 -26.35 11.02
C VAL A 96 -4.86 -25.49 11.31
N LYS A 97 -3.97 -25.33 10.32
CA LYS A 97 -2.84 -24.40 10.36
C LYS A 97 -3.15 -23.20 9.46
N PRO A 98 -3.70 -22.09 10.00
CA PRO A 98 -4.02 -20.93 9.19
C PRO A 98 -2.77 -20.27 8.62
N VAL A 99 -2.93 -19.66 7.46
CA VAL A 99 -2.00 -18.66 6.95
C VAL A 99 -2.27 -17.36 7.68
N GLU A 100 -1.33 -16.94 8.52
CA GLU A 100 -1.40 -15.63 9.18
C GLU A 100 -1.21 -14.53 8.13
N LEU A 101 -2.15 -13.59 8.09
CA LEU A 101 -2.19 -12.47 7.16
C LEU A 101 -2.16 -11.17 7.97
N ALA A 102 -1.09 -10.40 7.77
CA ALA A 102 -0.98 -9.02 8.20
C ALA A 102 -1.28 -8.08 7.02
N TYR A 103 -1.79 -6.89 7.33
CA TYR A 103 -2.00 -5.83 6.35
C TYR A 103 -1.57 -4.47 6.88
N SER A 104 -1.26 -3.55 5.97
CA SER A 104 -1.08 -2.13 6.30
C SER A 104 -1.68 -1.24 5.22
N ILE A 105 -2.14 -0.08 5.65
CA ILE A 105 -2.71 0.97 4.80
C ILE A 105 -2.08 2.28 5.24
N ASP A 106 -1.30 2.87 4.34
CA ASP A 106 -0.51 4.07 4.64
C ASP A 106 -0.81 5.15 3.60
N GLY A 107 -1.18 6.35 4.04
CA GLY A 107 -1.34 7.51 3.16
C GLY A 107 0.02 8.14 2.86
N ILE A 108 0.38 8.27 1.58
CA ILE A 108 1.65 8.86 1.13
C ILE A 108 1.37 9.73 -0.09
N ASP A 109 1.68 11.02 -0.03
CA ASP A 109 1.56 11.98 -1.15
C ASP A 109 0.22 11.92 -1.91
N GLY A 110 -0.90 11.89 -1.16
CA GLY A 110 -2.26 11.82 -1.73
C GLY A 110 -2.65 10.45 -2.29
N GLN A 111 -1.76 9.46 -2.21
CA GLN A 111 -2.01 8.07 -2.56
C GLN A 111 -2.15 7.22 -1.29
N VAL A 112 -2.65 6.00 -1.48
CA VAL A 112 -2.73 4.96 -0.46
C VAL A 112 -1.80 3.83 -0.85
N LEU A 113 -0.79 3.56 -0.03
CA LEU A 113 0.02 2.36 -0.12
C LEU A 113 -0.64 1.26 0.70
N ALA A 114 -1.10 0.21 0.03
CA ALA A 114 -1.69 -0.94 0.66
C ALA A 114 -0.77 -2.16 0.53
N ARG A 115 -0.62 -2.90 1.62
CA ARG A 115 0.29 -4.05 1.72
C ARG A 115 -0.40 -5.23 2.41
N LEU A 116 -0.18 -6.42 1.89
CA LEU A 116 -0.53 -7.70 2.52
C LEU A 116 0.72 -8.53 2.72
N SER A 117 0.81 -9.24 3.83
CA SER A 117 1.97 -10.06 4.18
C SER A 117 1.56 -11.34 4.88
N THR A 118 2.11 -12.45 4.40
CA THR A 118 2.03 -13.78 5.01
C THR A 118 3.45 -14.29 5.31
N PRO A 119 3.64 -15.45 5.97
CA PRO A 119 4.97 -15.99 6.18
C PRO A 119 5.79 -16.21 4.90
N SER A 120 5.15 -16.59 3.78
CA SER A 120 5.83 -16.94 2.53
C SER A 120 5.83 -15.84 1.47
N ILE A 121 4.97 -14.82 1.58
CA ILE A 121 4.87 -13.77 0.56
C ILE A 121 4.43 -12.43 1.16
N ALA A 122 4.94 -11.34 0.59
CA ALA A 122 4.38 -10.01 0.76
C ALA A 122 4.01 -9.42 -0.60
N LEU A 123 2.89 -8.71 -0.65
CA LEU A 123 2.42 -7.97 -1.81
C LEU A 123 2.08 -6.53 -1.43
N GLY A 124 2.29 -5.60 -2.35
CA GLY A 124 1.98 -4.20 -2.12
C GLY A 124 1.74 -3.42 -3.40
N ARG A 125 0.89 -2.40 -3.31
CA ARG A 125 0.55 -1.51 -4.42
C ARG A 125 0.12 -0.14 -3.91
N ALA A 126 0.46 0.91 -4.63
CA ALA A 126 -0.09 2.25 -4.43
C ALA A 126 -1.41 2.42 -5.21
N TYR A 127 -2.32 3.21 -4.64
CA TYR A 127 -3.62 3.53 -5.20
C TYR A 127 -3.93 5.01 -5.10
N THR A 128 -4.62 5.54 -6.10
CA THR A 128 -5.28 6.83 -6.02
C THR A 128 -6.72 6.60 -5.55
N ALA A 129 -7.06 7.11 -4.37
CA ALA A 129 -8.43 7.08 -3.87
C ALA A 129 -9.31 8.07 -4.65
N THR A 130 -10.55 7.67 -4.91
CA THR A 130 -11.56 8.45 -5.63
C THR A 130 -12.89 8.38 -4.86
N ALA A 131 -13.85 9.24 -5.17
CA ALA A 131 -15.17 9.19 -4.55
C ALA A 131 -15.89 7.84 -4.78
N ALA A 132 -15.59 7.15 -5.88
CA ALA A 132 -16.24 5.89 -6.27
C ALA A 132 -15.46 4.64 -5.84
N GLY A 133 -14.23 4.77 -5.33
CA GLY A 133 -13.35 3.63 -5.11
C GLY A 133 -11.87 4.00 -5.12
N ALA A 134 -11.03 3.11 -5.64
CA ALA A 134 -9.60 3.35 -5.78
C ALA A 134 -9.08 2.76 -7.10
N VAL A 135 -8.08 3.40 -7.69
CA VAL A 135 -7.44 2.95 -8.93
C VAL A 135 -5.95 2.69 -8.68
N PRO A 136 -5.37 1.57 -9.16
CA PRO A 136 -3.93 1.32 -9.14
C PRO A 136 -3.11 2.51 -9.65
N ALA A 137 -2.20 3.00 -8.82
CA ALA A 137 -1.24 4.05 -9.17
C ALA A 137 0.19 3.50 -9.37
N SER A 138 0.43 2.23 -9.00
CA SER A 138 1.68 1.53 -9.25
C SER A 138 1.46 0.12 -9.81
N PRO A 139 2.51 -0.49 -10.42
CA PRO A 139 2.58 -1.94 -10.57
C PRO A 139 2.44 -2.66 -9.22
N LEU A 140 2.04 -3.93 -9.28
CA LEU A 140 2.02 -4.81 -8.12
C LEU A 140 3.46 -5.21 -7.77
N SER A 141 3.86 -4.99 -6.52
CA SER A 141 5.10 -5.54 -5.97
C SER A 141 4.80 -6.87 -5.27
N ILE A 142 5.65 -7.86 -5.52
CA ILE A 142 5.58 -9.19 -4.88
C ILE A 142 6.97 -9.55 -4.38
N MET A 143 7.07 -9.97 -3.12
CA MET A 143 8.28 -10.50 -2.50
C MET A 143 7.99 -11.89 -1.94
N GLN A 144 8.66 -12.90 -2.46
CA GLN A 144 8.63 -14.26 -1.89
C GLN A 144 9.64 -14.34 -0.73
N ARG A 145 9.27 -15.04 0.34
CA ARG A 145 10.09 -15.29 1.52
C ARG A 145 10.42 -16.79 1.53
N ASN A 146 11.70 -17.10 1.34
CA ASN A 146 12.24 -18.47 1.40
C ASN A 146 12.69 -18.82 2.80
#